data_AF-D8QFV9-F1
#
_entry.id   AF-D8QFV9-F1
#
_cell.length_a   1.000
_cell.length_b   1.000
_cell.length_c   1.000
_cell.angle_alpha   90.00
_cell.angle_beta   90.00
_cell.angle_gamma   90.00
#
_symmetry.space_group_name_H-M   'P 1'
#
loop_
_entity.id
_entity.type
_entity.pdbx_description
1 polymer ?
#
loop_
_entity_poly.entity_id
_entity_poly.type
_entity_poly.pdbx_seq_one_letter_code
_entity_poly.pdbx_strand_id
1 'polypeptide(L)'
;MAAPIASEFFPSSRGWQNQRPPSTPHVFGFLLTDEVAQKYCGHYCPTSNEDDTDSHISVLQTDGLQAILGNKYNLRNLLSPLVYKDRKLMAMGFALVLADNRGIDDDQRVPPPPEAVALIADELGLEGIEREPRWYKLV
;
A
#
# COMPACT_ATOMS: atom_id res chain seq x y z
N MET A 1 -20.71 -16.06 42.54
CA MET A 1 -21.03 -15.32 41.29
C MET A 1 -19.74 -14.68 40.81
N ALA A 2 -19.13 -15.22 39.76
CA ALA A 2 -17.92 -14.67 39.14
C ALA A 2 -18.27 -14.30 37.70
N ALA A 3 -17.98 -13.05 37.32
CA ALA A 3 -18.23 -12.53 35.99
C ALA A 3 -17.31 -13.21 34.96
N PRO A 4 -17.78 -13.48 33.72
CA PRO A 4 -16.90 -13.98 32.68
C PRO A 4 -16.02 -12.83 32.19
N ILE A 5 -14.72 -13.08 32.23
CA ILE A 5 -13.66 -12.26 31.66
C ILE A 5 -13.97 -12.13 30.17
N ALA A 6 -14.24 -10.90 29.72
CA ALA A 6 -14.42 -10.63 28.31
C ALA A 6 -13.18 -11.12 27.57
N SER A 7 -13.35 -12.14 26.74
CA SER A 7 -12.32 -12.55 25.80
C SER A 7 -12.02 -11.34 24.91
N GLU A 8 -10.86 -10.73 25.14
CA GLU A 8 -10.28 -9.76 24.23
C GLU A 8 -10.22 -10.43 22.85
N PHE A 9 -11.11 -9.99 21.96
CA PHE A 9 -11.05 -10.32 20.55
C PHE A 9 -9.76 -9.71 20.01
N PHE A 10 -8.64 -10.41 20.17
CA PHE A 10 -7.48 -10.16 19.32
C PHE A 10 -7.96 -10.35 17.89
N PRO A 11 -7.93 -9.29 17.03
CA PRO A 11 -8.34 -9.46 15.66
C PRO A 11 -7.44 -10.54 15.06
N SER A 12 -8.05 -11.64 14.63
CA SER A 12 -7.37 -12.75 13.96
C SER A 12 -6.32 -12.18 13.00
N SER A 13 -5.05 -12.51 13.23
CA SER A 13 -3.93 -11.97 12.45
C SER A 13 -4.29 -12.01 10.97
N ARG A 14 -4.32 -10.84 10.32
CA ARG A 14 -4.78 -10.70 8.94
C ARG A 14 -3.93 -11.61 8.05
N GLY A 15 -4.53 -12.26 7.06
CA GLY A 15 -3.85 -13.29 6.25
C GLY A 15 -2.51 -12.83 5.64
N TRP A 16 -2.36 -11.54 5.34
CA TRP A 16 -1.12 -10.96 4.82
C TRP A 16 0.01 -10.83 5.85
N GLN A 17 -0.30 -10.76 7.15
CA GLN A 17 0.71 -10.69 8.23
C GLN A 17 1.51 -11.99 8.34
N ASN A 18 0.90 -13.12 7.97
CA ASN A 18 1.48 -14.45 8.12
C ASN A 18 2.10 -15.00 6.81
N GLN A 19 1.98 -14.28 5.70
CA GLN A 19 2.37 -14.77 4.36
C GLN A 19 3.57 -14.02 3.76
N ARG A 20 4.58 -13.71 4.57
CA ARG A 20 5.82 -13.10 4.08
C ARG A 20 6.58 -14.09 3.16
N PRO A 21 6.86 -13.75 1.89
CA PRO A 21 7.63 -14.60 1.00
C PRO A 21 9.06 -14.81 1.54
N PRO A 22 9.62 -16.02 1.49
CA PRO A 22 10.99 -16.26 1.92
C PRO A 22 11.99 -15.61 0.95
N SER A 23 12.79 -14.66 1.45
CA SER A 23 14.03 -14.07 0.88
C SER A 23 14.08 -13.69 -0.61
N THR A 24 12.95 -13.66 -1.31
CA THR A 24 12.83 -13.20 -2.70
C THR A 24 12.46 -11.72 -2.78
N PRO A 25 12.91 -10.99 -3.82
CA PRO A 25 12.60 -9.56 -3.99
C PRO A 25 11.09 -9.34 -4.16
N HIS A 26 10.45 -8.94 -3.07
CA HIS A 26 9.02 -8.65 -3.00
C HIS A 26 8.80 -7.44 -2.12
N VAL A 27 7.78 -6.68 -2.48
CA VAL A 27 7.29 -5.56 -1.68
C VAL A 27 5.89 -5.86 -1.19
N PHE A 28 5.60 -5.44 0.03
CA PHE A 28 4.29 -5.51 0.65
C PHE A 28 3.60 -4.17 0.50
N GLY A 29 2.37 -4.16 0.00
CA GLY A 29 1.73 -2.88 -0.31
C GLY A 29 0.38 -2.95 -0.99
N PHE A 30 -0.02 -1.81 -1.56
CA PHE A 30 -1.22 -1.62 -2.36
C PHE A 30 -0.85 -1.37 -3.82
N LEU A 31 -1.69 -1.80 -4.77
CA LEU A 31 -1.51 -1.40 -6.17
C LEU A 31 -2.03 0.02 -6.36
N LEU A 32 -1.22 0.84 -7.03
CA LEU A 32 -1.59 2.19 -7.43
C LEU A 32 -2.18 2.13 -8.83
N THR A 33 -3.49 1.91 -8.92
CA THR A 33 -4.24 1.95 -10.19
C THR A 33 -4.62 3.37 -10.56
N ASP A 34 -5.02 3.59 -11.81
CA ASP A 34 -5.44 4.90 -12.30
C ASP A 34 -6.64 5.40 -11.50
N GLU A 35 -7.56 4.50 -11.16
CA GLU A 35 -8.72 4.78 -10.32
C GLU A 35 -8.32 5.25 -8.90
N VAL A 36 -7.34 4.59 -8.28
CA VAL A 36 -6.84 4.99 -6.95
C VAL A 36 -6.23 6.39 -7.00
N ALA A 37 -5.38 6.65 -7.99
CA ALA A 37 -4.76 7.94 -8.17
C ALA A 37 -5.80 9.03 -8.51
N GLN A 38 -6.82 8.72 -9.32
CA GLN A 38 -7.91 9.65 -9.65
C GLN A 38 -8.74 10.01 -8.42
N LYS A 39 -9.13 9.01 -7.62
CA LYS A 39 -9.87 9.24 -6.37
C LYS A 39 -9.06 10.11 -5.43
N TYR A 40 -7.79 9.78 -5.23
CA TYR A 40 -6.90 10.57 -4.39
C TYR A 40 -6.76 12.01 -4.90
N CYS A 41 -6.50 12.19 -6.19
CA CYS A 41 -6.39 13.50 -6.83
C CYS A 41 -7.68 14.32 -6.65
N GLY A 42 -8.85 13.73 -6.90
CA GLY A 42 -10.14 14.42 -6.75
C GLY A 42 -10.45 14.89 -5.33
N HIS A 43 -9.91 14.20 -4.31
CA HIS A 43 -10.09 14.58 -2.91
C HIS A 43 -9.04 15.57 -2.39
N TYR A 44 -7.79 15.49 -2.86
CA TYR A 44 -6.65 16.16 -2.22
C TYR A 44 -5.88 17.13 -3.13
N CYS A 45 -6.11 17.11 -4.45
CA CYS A 45 -5.49 18.02 -5.41
C CYS A 45 -6.54 18.99 -5.98
N PRO A 46 -6.57 20.25 -5.53
CA PRO A 46 -7.38 21.30 -6.15
C PRO A 46 -6.67 21.82 -7.41
N THR A 47 -6.47 20.98 -8.44
CA THR A 47 -5.88 21.41 -9.71
C THR A 47 -6.98 21.86 -10.69
N SER A 48 -6.84 23.09 -11.18
CA SER A 48 -7.82 23.82 -12.00
C SER A 48 -7.68 23.64 -13.52
N ASN A 49 -6.78 22.77 -13.98
CA ASN A 49 -6.42 22.65 -15.39
C ASN A 49 -6.72 21.23 -15.88
N GLU A 50 -7.75 21.12 -16.72
CA GLU A 50 -8.28 19.87 -17.25
C GLU A 50 -7.35 19.22 -18.30
N ASP A 51 -6.41 19.99 -18.86
CA ASP A 51 -5.62 19.61 -20.05
C ASP A 51 -4.44 18.64 -19.82
N ASP A 52 -4.08 18.27 -18.57
CA ASP A 52 -2.97 17.34 -18.33
C ASP A 52 -3.23 16.33 -17.20
N THR A 53 -4.50 15.92 -17.07
CA THR A 53 -4.93 15.00 -16.00
C THR A 53 -4.20 13.66 -16.08
N ASP A 54 -4.01 13.09 -17.27
CA ASP A 54 -3.38 11.77 -17.42
C ASP A 54 -1.90 11.77 -17.02
N SER A 55 -1.13 12.78 -17.44
CA SER A 55 0.28 12.90 -17.02
C SER A 55 0.37 13.16 -15.52
N HIS A 56 -0.54 13.96 -14.96
CA HIS A 56 -0.61 14.20 -13.52
C HIS A 56 -0.86 12.89 -12.74
N ILE A 57 -1.83 12.08 -13.18
CA ILE A 57 -2.15 10.79 -12.56
C ILE A 57 -0.96 9.83 -12.64
N SER A 58 -0.28 9.77 -13.77
CA SER A 58 0.93 8.96 -13.95
C SER A 58 2.03 9.35 -12.95
N VAL A 59 2.34 10.65 -12.85
CA VAL A 59 3.34 11.17 -11.88
C VAL A 59 2.92 10.90 -10.44
N LEU A 60 1.62 11.02 -10.15
CA LEU A 60 1.07 10.74 -8.83
C LEU A 60 1.28 9.27 -8.45
N GLN A 61 1.16 8.31 -9.38
CA GLN A 61 1.42 6.89 -9.12
C GLN A 61 2.91 6.58 -8.95
N THR A 62 3.77 7.13 -9.82
CA THR A 62 5.20 6.79 -9.84
C THR A 62 5.94 7.33 -8.63
N ASP A 63 5.66 8.58 -8.26
CA ASP A 63 6.47 9.31 -7.28
C ASP A 63 5.61 9.98 -6.21
N GLY A 64 4.44 10.48 -6.58
CA GLY A 64 3.61 11.32 -5.70
C GLY A 64 3.08 10.59 -4.48
N LEU A 65 2.33 9.50 -4.66
CA LEU A 65 1.62 8.82 -3.58
C LEU A 65 2.58 8.22 -2.55
N GLN A 66 3.68 7.61 -3.00
CA GLN A 66 4.68 7.08 -2.06
C GLN A 66 5.35 8.20 -1.28
N ALA A 67 5.70 9.32 -1.92
CA ALA A 67 6.30 10.45 -1.21
C ALA A 67 5.31 11.09 -0.21
N ILE A 68 4.06 11.30 -0.61
CA ILE A 68 3.05 11.97 0.22
C ILE A 68 2.66 11.08 1.40
N LEU A 69 2.23 9.84 1.13
CA LEU A 69 1.79 8.90 2.17
C LEU A 69 2.98 8.37 2.98
N GLY A 70 4.15 8.22 2.36
CA GLY A 70 5.37 7.84 3.05
C GLY A 70 5.78 8.86 4.10
N ASN A 71 5.74 10.16 3.77
CA ASN A 71 5.98 11.21 4.76
C ASN A 71 4.90 11.25 5.84
N LYS A 72 3.62 11.13 5.46
CA LYS A 72 2.49 11.22 6.39
C LYS A 72 2.46 10.09 7.41
N TYR A 73 2.76 8.86 6.98
CA TYR A 73 2.72 7.65 7.82
C TYR A 73 4.12 7.15 8.22
N ASN A 74 5.16 7.94 7.98
CA ASN A 74 6.56 7.61 8.29
C ASN A 74 7.00 6.26 7.67
N LEU A 75 6.60 6.01 6.42
CA LEU A 75 7.07 4.84 5.66
C LEU A 75 8.50 5.09 5.20
N ARG A 76 9.35 4.07 5.37
CA ARG A 76 10.79 4.15 5.05
C ARG A 76 11.12 3.85 3.60
N ASN A 77 10.17 3.29 2.87
CA ASN A 77 10.27 3.06 1.44
C ASN A 77 9.73 4.32 0.74
N LEU A 78 10.55 4.96 -0.10
CA LEU A 78 10.24 6.29 -0.66
C LEU A 78 9.93 6.26 -2.17
N LEU A 79 10.02 5.09 -2.80
CA LEU A 79 9.77 4.93 -4.23
C LEU A 79 8.61 3.95 -4.44
N SER A 80 7.78 4.20 -5.46
CA SER A 80 6.80 3.23 -5.96
C SER A 80 7.48 2.34 -7.02
N PRO A 81 7.85 1.09 -6.72
CA PRO A 81 8.45 0.21 -7.71
C PRO A 81 7.39 -0.35 -8.66
N LEU A 82 7.84 -0.73 -9.85
CA LEU A 82 7.05 -1.55 -10.77
C LEU A 82 7.02 -3.00 -10.27
N VAL A 83 5.83 -3.58 -10.20
CA VAL A 83 5.59 -4.93 -9.71
C VAL A 83 4.67 -5.72 -10.62
N TYR A 84 4.75 -7.04 -10.55
CA TYR A 84 3.77 -7.92 -11.17
C TYR A 84 2.47 -7.98 -10.36
N LYS A 85 1.35 -7.62 -11.00
CA LYS A 85 0.00 -7.62 -10.40
C LYS A 85 -0.52 -9.03 -10.14
N ASP A 86 -0.05 -10.00 -10.92
CA ASP A 86 -0.54 -11.37 -10.95
C ASP A 86 0.60 -12.39 -10.88
N ARG A 87 0.26 -13.61 -10.46
CA ARG A 87 1.23 -14.72 -10.34
C ARG A 87 1.71 -15.26 -11.68
N LYS A 88 1.01 -14.99 -12.78
CA LYS A 88 1.42 -15.37 -14.13
C LYS A 88 2.46 -14.40 -14.69
N LEU A 89 2.73 -13.29 -13.98
CA LEU A 89 3.71 -12.26 -14.33
C LEU A 89 3.40 -11.60 -15.68
N MET A 90 2.11 -11.46 -16.01
CA MET A 90 1.65 -10.95 -17.32
C MET A 90 1.31 -9.46 -17.27
N ALA A 91 0.84 -8.96 -16.13
CA ALA A 91 0.50 -7.55 -15.95
C ALA A 91 1.39 -6.89 -14.89
N MET A 92 1.79 -5.65 -15.16
CA MET A 92 2.61 -4.83 -14.27
C MET A 92 1.83 -3.59 -13.79
N GLY A 93 2.26 -3.04 -12.65
CA GLY A 93 1.80 -1.75 -12.15
C GLY A 93 2.66 -1.25 -11.00
N PHE A 94 2.43 -0.02 -10.59
CA PHE A 94 3.14 0.56 -9.45
C PHE A 94 2.49 0.14 -8.15
N ALA A 95 3.31 -0.02 -7.11
CA ALA A 95 2.84 -0.34 -5.77
C ALA A 95 3.23 0.74 -4.77
N LEU A 96 2.30 1.07 -3.87
CA LEU A 96 2.61 1.79 -2.64
C LEU A 96 3.28 0.80 -1.68
N VAL A 97 4.55 1.01 -1.36
CA VAL A 97 5.35 0.11 -0.52
C VAL A 97 5.16 0.44 0.95
N LEU A 98 4.62 -0.54 1.69
CA LEU A 98 4.54 -0.53 3.14
C LEU A 98 5.75 -1.22 3.77
N ALA A 99 6.27 -2.27 3.13
CA ALA A 99 7.52 -2.91 3.52
C ALA A 99 8.23 -3.54 2.30
N ASP A 100 9.55 -3.53 2.28
CA ASP A 100 10.38 -4.22 1.30
C ASP A 100 11.09 -5.41 1.96
N ASN A 101 10.87 -6.61 1.44
CA ASN A 101 11.48 -7.82 1.97
C ASN A 101 13.02 -7.81 1.91
N ARG A 102 13.60 -7.00 1.01
CA ARG A 102 15.04 -6.80 0.82
C ARG A 102 15.52 -5.40 1.21
N GLY A 103 14.70 -4.62 1.93
CA GLY A 103 15.13 -3.34 2.49
C GLY A 103 16.48 -3.48 3.18
N ILE A 104 17.35 -2.49 3.05
CA ILE A 104 18.68 -2.51 3.67
C ILE A 104 18.54 -2.46 5.18
N ASP A 105 17.64 -1.60 5.64
CA ASP A 105 17.35 -1.37 7.05
C ASP A 105 16.18 -2.23 7.54
N ASP A 106 16.19 -2.56 8.83
CA ASP A 106 15.14 -3.40 9.42
C ASP A 106 13.77 -2.71 9.41
N ASP A 107 13.74 -1.38 9.51
CA ASP A 107 12.50 -0.59 9.47
C ASP A 107 11.90 -0.50 8.06
N GLN A 108 12.66 -0.79 7.01
CA GLN A 108 12.13 -0.98 5.65
C GLN A 108 11.45 -2.34 5.49
N ARG A 109 11.87 -3.34 6.27
CA ARG A 109 11.41 -4.74 6.16
C ARG A 109 10.17 -5.05 6.99
N VAL A 110 9.85 -4.20 7.95
CA VAL A 110 8.75 -4.41 8.90
C VAL A 110 7.54 -3.63 8.41
N PRO A 111 6.40 -4.30 8.15
CA PRO A 111 5.16 -3.61 7.82
C PRO A 111 4.73 -2.66 8.95
N PRO A 112 4.08 -1.53 8.61
CA PRO A 112 3.53 -0.64 9.62
C PRO A 112 2.40 -1.33 10.41
N PRO A 113 2.02 -0.78 11.57
CA PRO A 113 0.92 -1.32 12.37
C PRO A 113 -0.39 -1.42 11.58
N PRO A 114 -1.28 -2.38 11.89
CA PRO A 114 -2.53 -2.59 11.15
C PRO A 114 -3.43 -1.35 11.08
N GLU A 115 -3.40 -0.52 12.12
CA GLU A 115 -4.13 0.75 12.19
C GLU A 115 -3.65 1.73 11.12
N ALA A 116 -2.33 1.86 10.94
CA ALA A 116 -1.76 2.70 9.88
C ALA A 116 -2.09 2.14 8.49
N VAL A 117 -2.03 0.82 8.31
CA VAL A 117 -2.44 0.15 7.06
C VAL A 117 -3.90 0.46 6.71
N ALA A 118 -4.79 0.40 7.70
CA ALA A 118 -6.21 0.71 7.50
C ALA A 118 -6.41 2.18 7.11
N LEU A 119 -5.75 3.11 7.79
CA LEU A 119 -5.82 4.54 7.47
C LEU A 119 -5.30 4.86 6.07
N ILE A 120 -4.19 4.23 5.66
CA ILE A 120 -3.65 4.36 4.30
C ILE A 120 -4.67 3.84 3.28
N ALA A 121 -5.30 2.69 3.54
CA ALA A 121 -6.30 2.14 2.64
C ALA A 121 -7.55 3.05 2.52
N ASP A 122 -7.98 3.66 3.64
CA ASP A 122 -9.06 4.66 3.64
C ASP A 122 -8.69 5.88 2.80
N GLU A 123 -7.48 6.40 2.97
CA GLU A 123 -7.02 7.59 2.25
C GLU A 123 -6.86 7.35 0.74
N LEU A 124 -6.49 6.13 0.35
CA LEU A 124 -6.48 5.69 -1.05
C LEU A 124 -7.88 5.35 -1.60
N GLY A 125 -8.94 5.38 -0.77
CA GLY A 125 -10.30 5.02 -1.16
C GLY A 125 -10.45 3.55 -1.56
N LEU A 126 -9.69 2.65 -0.93
CA LEU A 126 -9.69 1.22 -1.22
C LEU A 126 -10.81 0.49 -0.48
N GLU A 127 -11.56 -0.32 -1.23
CA GLU A 127 -12.69 -1.09 -0.72
C GLU A 127 -12.55 -2.59 -1.01
N GLY A 128 -13.32 -3.40 -0.29
CA GLY A 128 -13.39 -4.85 -0.51
C GLY A 128 -12.03 -5.54 -0.48
N ILE A 129 -11.69 -6.23 -1.58
CA ILE A 129 -10.48 -7.05 -1.68
C ILE A 129 -9.20 -6.23 -1.93
N GLU A 130 -9.34 -4.99 -2.40
CA GLU A 130 -8.22 -4.10 -2.71
C GLU A 130 -7.74 -3.38 -1.44
N ARG A 131 -8.61 -3.28 -0.43
CA ARG A 131 -8.28 -2.79 0.91
C ARG A 131 -7.28 -3.68 1.66
N GLU A 132 -7.14 -4.94 1.26
CA GLU A 132 -6.18 -5.85 1.87
C GLU A 132 -4.84 -5.80 1.10
N PRO A 133 -3.76 -5.28 1.71
CA PRO A 133 -2.46 -5.22 1.06
C PRO A 133 -1.88 -6.61 0.80
N ARG A 134 -0.96 -6.71 -0.15
CA ARG A 134 -0.41 -7.99 -0.62
C ARG A 134 1.09 -7.88 -0.88
N TRP A 135 1.72 -9.05 -0.94
CA TRP A 135 3.10 -9.18 -1.40
C TRP A 135 3.13 -9.27 -2.92
N TYR A 136 3.85 -8.35 -3.55
CA TYR A 136 4.08 -8.31 -4.99
C TYR A 136 5.52 -8.61 -5.31
N LYS A 137 5.74 -9.35 -6.41
CA LYS A 137 7.08 -9.61 -6.93
C LYS A 137 7.56 -8.37 -7.70
N LEU A 138 8.75 -7.90 -7.37
CA LEU A 138 9.43 -6.85 -8.13
C LEU A 138 9.79 -7.36 -9.54
N VAL A 139 9.82 -6.44 -10.52
CA VAL A 139 10.26 -6.71 -11.91
C VAL A 139 11.76 -6.96 -11.96
#